data_AF-A0A382DQK4-F1
#
_entry.id   AF-A0A382DQK4-F1
#
_cell.length_a   1.000
_cell.length_b   1.000
_cell.length_c   1.000
_cell.angle_alpha   90.00
_cell.angle_beta   90.00
_cell.angle_gamma   90.00
#
_symmetry.space_group_name_H-M   'P 1'
#
loop_
_entity.id
_entity.type
_entity.pdbx_description
1 polymer ?
#
loop_
_entity_poly.entity_id
_entity_poly.type
_entity_poly.pdbx_seq_one_letter_code
_entity_poly.pdbx_strand_id
1 'polypeptide(L)'
;MALYEDIVTFCKKELNIPQDVLVSIEQEDLSEDNVHGWTTDSAEDDEYDIEIDTRLGFKEAILTVCHEMVHVQQLHENRELDENEAYEKESILYKKYMKLV
;
A
#
# COMPACT_ATOMS: atom_id res chain seq x y z
N MET A 1 -9.85 10.53 5.21
CA MET A 1 -9.43 10.67 3.81
C MET A 1 -7.99 11.18 3.70
N ALA A 2 -7.62 12.31 4.30
CA ALA A 2 -6.24 12.84 4.25
C ALA A 2 -5.09 11.89 4.67
N LEU A 3 -5.30 11.00 5.64
CA LEU A 3 -4.23 10.14 6.18
C LEU A 3 -3.64 9.16 5.15
N TYR A 4 -4.47 8.55 4.31
CA TYR A 4 -4.00 7.52 3.38
C TYR A 4 -3.29 8.13 2.17
N GLU A 5 -3.77 9.26 1.68
CA GLU A 5 -3.10 10.02 0.61
C GLU A 5 -1.68 10.47 1.03
N ASP A 6 -1.52 10.88 2.30
CA ASP A 6 -0.21 11.23 2.86
C ASP A 6 0.73 10.01 2.92
N ILE A 7 0.23 8.85 3.32
CA ILE A 7 1.01 7.59 3.37
C ILE A 7 1.40 7.14 1.97
N VAL A 8 0.48 7.18 1.01
CA VAL A 8 0.74 6.84 -0.40
C VAL A 8 1.83 7.75 -0.96
N THR A 9 1.71 9.05 -0.76
CA THR A 9 2.70 10.03 -1.23
C THR A 9 4.07 9.75 -0.61
N PHE A 10 4.11 9.45 0.69
CA PHE A 10 5.33 9.05 1.38
C PHE A 10 5.93 7.77 0.79
N CYS A 11 5.12 6.71 0.62
CA CYS A 11 5.58 5.43 0.10
C CYS A 11 6.09 5.54 -1.34
N LYS A 12 5.39 6.29 -2.21
CA LYS A 12 5.86 6.54 -3.58
C LYS A 12 7.27 7.14 -3.59
N LYS A 13 7.52 8.12 -2.72
CA LYS A 13 8.84 8.73 -2.60
C LYS A 13 9.91 7.75 -2.08
N GLU A 14 9.60 6.97 -1.05
CA GLU A 14 10.58 6.05 -0.44
C GLU A 14 10.87 4.82 -1.30
N LEU A 15 9.89 4.38 -2.10
CA LEU A 15 9.99 3.23 -3.00
C LEU A 15 10.41 3.62 -4.43
N ASN A 16 10.57 4.92 -4.72
CA ASN A 16 10.85 5.46 -6.04
C ASN A 16 9.78 5.13 -7.10
N ILE A 17 8.52 5.05 -6.69
CA ILE A 17 7.38 4.97 -7.61
C ILE A 17 7.15 6.39 -8.19
N PRO A 18 6.97 6.54 -9.52
CA PRO A 18 6.65 7.83 -10.12
C PRO A 18 5.41 8.48 -9.48
N GLN A 19 5.41 9.80 -9.36
CA GLN A 19 4.33 10.50 -8.65
C GLN A 19 3.04 10.57 -9.47
N ASP A 20 3.15 10.40 -10.79
CA ASP A 20 2.07 10.33 -11.77
C ASP A 20 1.37 8.98 -11.83
N VAL A 21 1.98 7.90 -11.30
CA VAL A 21 1.28 6.63 -11.04
C VAL A 21 0.11 6.92 -10.11
N LEU A 22 -1.10 6.51 -10.47
CA LEU A 22 -2.29 6.72 -9.66
C LEU A 22 -2.48 5.55 -8.71
N VAL A 23 -2.75 5.87 -7.44
CA VAL A 23 -3.01 4.85 -6.41
C VAL A 23 -4.22 5.31 -5.62
N SER A 24 -5.29 4.53 -5.69
CA SER A 24 -6.53 4.75 -4.94
C SER A 24 -6.57 3.81 -3.73
N ILE A 25 -7.10 4.29 -2.60
CA ILE A 25 -7.31 3.47 -1.42
C ILE A 25 -8.79 3.45 -1.08
N GLU A 26 -9.34 2.24 -1.06
CA GLU A 26 -10.70 1.96 -0.61
C GLU A 26 -10.68 1.14 0.69
N GLN A 27 -11.71 1.31 1.50
CA GLN A 27 -11.87 0.54 2.73
C GLN A 27 -13.11 -0.35 2.60
N GLU A 28 -12.91 -1.65 2.72
CA GLU A 28 -13.97 -2.65 2.55
C GLU A 28 -13.98 -3.66 3.72
N ASP A 29 -15.07 -4.40 3.87
CA ASP A 29 -15.10 -5.52 4.83
C ASP A 29 -14.55 -6.77 4.15
N LEU A 30 -13.26 -7.05 4.35
CA LEU A 30 -12.55 -8.19 3.77
C LEU A 30 -12.61 -9.45 4.66
N SER A 31 -13.62 -9.53 5.54
CA SER A 31 -13.72 -10.59 6.54
C SER A 31 -13.90 -11.99 5.97
N GLU A 32 -14.53 -12.11 4.82
CA GLU A 32 -14.76 -13.39 4.15
C GLU A 32 -13.46 -13.93 3.51
N ASP A 33 -12.55 -13.05 3.12
CA ASP A 33 -11.30 -13.39 2.44
C ASP A 33 -10.13 -13.67 3.41
N ASN A 34 -10.30 -13.32 4.69
CA ASN A 34 -9.29 -13.51 5.74
C ASN A 34 -7.93 -12.88 5.39
N VAL A 35 -7.96 -11.70 4.78
CA VAL A 35 -6.82 -10.85 4.48
C VAL A 35 -6.96 -9.48 5.14
N HIS A 36 -5.88 -8.71 5.17
CA HIS A 36 -5.89 -7.34 5.69
C HIS A 36 -6.03 -6.30 4.58
N GLY A 37 -5.59 -6.62 3.36
CA GLY A 37 -5.69 -5.76 2.19
C GLY A 37 -5.29 -6.50 0.92
N TRP A 38 -5.49 -5.83 -0.21
CA TRP A 38 -5.11 -6.30 -1.55
C TRP A 38 -4.63 -5.13 -2.40
N THR A 39 -3.79 -5.45 -3.37
CA THR A 39 -3.40 -4.54 -4.46
C THR A 39 -3.81 -5.14 -5.79
N THR A 40 -4.50 -4.37 -6.61
CA THR A 40 -4.88 -4.75 -7.98
C THR A 40 -4.31 -3.75 -8.98
N ASP A 41 -3.75 -4.29 -10.07
CA ASP A 41 -3.41 -3.52 -11.28
C ASP A 41 -4.73 -3.21 -12.01
N SER A 42 -5.07 -1.93 -12.10
CA SER A 42 -6.30 -1.48 -12.75
C SER A 42 -6.14 -1.62 -14.27
N ALA A 43 -7.23 -1.70 -15.02
CA ALA A 43 -7.17 -1.95 -16.46
C ALA A 43 -6.50 -0.82 -17.30
N GLU A 44 -6.13 0.30 -16.66
CA GLU A 44 -5.45 1.44 -17.26
C GLU A 44 -3.98 1.46 -16.83
N ASP A 45 -3.07 1.76 -17.77
CA ASP A 45 -1.63 1.81 -17.51
C ASP A 45 -1.32 2.79 -16.35
N ASP A 46 -0.48 2.35 -15.40
CA ASP A 46 -0.02 3.14 -14.24
C ASP A 46 -1.13 3.54 -13.22
N GLU A 47 -2.23 2.80 -13.17
CA GLU A 47 -3.28 2.94 -12.14
C GLU A 47 -3.39 1.68 -11.27
N TYR A 48 -3.45 1.87 -9.95
CA TYR A 48 -3.54 0.79 -8.97
C TYR A 48 -4.60 1.07 -7.91
N ASP A 49 -5.33 0.04 -7.54
CA ASP A 49 -6.31 0.07 -6.46
C ASP A 49 -5.81 -0.74 -5.27
N ILE A 50 -5.88 -0.14 -4.08
CA ILE A 50 -5.56 -0.78 -2.81
C ILE A 50 -6.84 -0.86 -1.97
N GLU A 51 -7.21 -2.06 -1.55
CA GLU A 51 -8.31 -2.30 -0.62
C GLU A 51 -7.75 -2.59 0.77
N ILE A 52 -8.33 -1.98 1.81
CA ILE A 52 -7.93 -2.16 3.21
C ILE A 52 -9.12 -2.58 4.05
N ASP A 53 -8.96 -3.61 4.88
CA ASP A 53 -10.02 -4.08 5.77
C ASP A 53 -10.43 -3.00 6.79
N THR A 54 -11.71 -2.63 6.78
CA THR A 54 -12.34 -1.65 7.69
C THR A 54 -12.20 -1.98 9.18
N ARG A 55 -11.90 -3.24 9.53
CA ARG A 55 -11.80 -3.71 10.91
C ARG A 55 -10.41 -3.49 11.52
N LEU A 56 -9.42 -3.08 10.72
CA LEU A 56 -8.05 -2.87 11.18
C LEU A 56 -7.93 -1.66 12.11
N GLY A 57 -7.13 -1.81 13.15
CA GLY A 57 -6.71 -0.68 13.97
C GLY A 57 -5.80 0.27 13.19
N PHE A 58 -5.66 1.50 13.68
CA PHE A 58 -4.85 2.54 13.02
C PHE A 58 -3.44 2.06 12.64
N LYS A 59 -2.75 1.36 13.54
CA LYS A 59 -1.41 0.85 13.28
C LYS A 59 -1.41 -0.21 12.18
N GLU A 60 -2.33 -1.17 12.25
CA GLU A 60 -2.43 -2.26 11.28
C GLU A 60 -2.82 -1.75 9.90
N ALA A 61 -3.71 -0.77 9.82
CA ALA A 61 -4.08 -0.14 8.56
C ALA A 61 -2.88 0.53 7.89
N ILE A 62 -2.05 1.29 8.63
CA ILE A 62 -0.84 1.92 8.06
C ILE A 62 0.18 0.89 7.59
N LEU A 63 0.41 -0.17 8.39
CA LEU A 63 1.30 -1.26 7.99
C LEU A 63 0.81 -1.92 6.71
N THR A 64 -0.50 -2.20 6.63
CA THR A 64 -1.12 -2.82 5.45
C THR A 64 -0.98 -1.91 4.22
N VAL A 65 -1.26 -0.61 4.33
CA VAL A 65 -1.02 0.31 3.21
C VAL A 65 0.47 0.33 2.81
N CYS A 66 1.40 0.26 3.76
CA CYS A 66 2.82 0.19 3.43
C CYS A 66 3.20 -1.13 2.73
N HIS A 67 2.56 -2.24 3.11
CA HIS A 67 2.70 -3.55 2.47
C HIS A 67 2.20 -3.51 1.02
N GLU A 68 0.96 -3.07 0.82
CA GLU A 68 0.32 -2.96 -0.49
C GLU A 68 1.08 -1.99 -1.41
N MET A 69 1.64 -0.90 -0.88
CA MET A 69 2.50 -0.01 -1.67
C MET A 69 3.80 -0.67 -2.18
N VAL A 70 4.30 -1.71 -1.51
CA VAL A 70 5.42 -2.52 -2.02
C VAL A 70 4.96 -3.40 -3.18
N HIS A 71 3.74 -3.92 -3.13
CA HIS A 71 3.14 -4.62 -4.27
C HIS A 71 2.89 -3.70 -5.45
N VAL A 72 2.42 -2.46 -5.23
CA VAL A 72 2.35 -1.43 -6.29
C VAL A 72 3.73 -1.22 -6.92
N GLN A 73 4.79 -1.11 -6.12
CA GLN A 73 6.16 -1.00 -6.65
C GLN A 73 6.53 -2.22 -7.52
N GLN A 74 6.26 -3.44 -7.04
CA GLN A 74 6.57 -4.68 -7.73
C GLN A 74 5.82 -4.78 -9.06
N LEU A 75 4.53 -4.49 -9.08
CA LEU A 75 3.69 -4.49 -10.28
C LEU A 75 4.15 -3.45 -11.29
N HIS A 76 4.41 -2.21 -10.85
CA HIS A 76 4.93 -1.14 -11.72
C HIS A 76 6.30 -1.50 -12.34
N GLU A 77 7.16 -2.19 -11.58
CA GLU A 77 8.43 -2.73 -12.07
C GLU A 77 8.29 -4.00 -12.93
N ASN A 78 7.06 -4.45 -13.21
CA ASN A 78 6.75 -5.69 -13.93
C ASN A 78 7.40 -6.93 -13.27
N ARG A 79 7.45 -6.97 -11.94
CA ARG A 79 7.95 -8.09 -11.14
C ARG A 79 6.80 -8.94 -10.62
N GLU A 80 7.10 -10.21 -10.35
CA GLU A 80 6.21 -11.04 -9.54
C GLU A 80 6.14 -10.49 -8.12
N LEU A 81 4.97 -10.67 -7.48
CA LEU A 81 4.77 -10.26 -6.10
C LEU A 81 5.65 -11.08 -5.15
N ASP A 82 6.35 -10.40 -4.25
CA ASP A 82 7.17 -11.02 -3.21
C ASP A 82 6.70 -10.55 -1.84
N GLU A 83 5.94 -11.42 -1.17
CA GLU A 83 5.42 -11.25 0.19
C GLU A 83 6.53 -11.03 1.23
N ASN A 84 7.68 -11.69 1.08
CA ASN A 84 8.77 -11.53 2.04
C ASN A 84 9.34 -10.12 1.96
N GLU A 85 9.55 -9.62 0.74
CA GLU A 85 9.97 -8.24 0.52
C GLU A 85 8.95 -7.25 1.09
N ALA A 86 7.66 -7.50 0.88
CA ALA A 86 6.57 -6.67 1.39
C ALA A 86 6.56 -6.61 2.93
N TYR A 87 6.64 -7.76 3.62
CA TYR A 87 6.74 -7.81 5.09
C TYR A 87 8.01 -7.15 5.65
N GLU A 88 9.15 -7.28 4.96
CA GLU A 88 10.37 -6.61 5.41
C GLU A 88 10.26 -5.09 5.27
N LYS A 89 9.73 -4.62 4.15
CA LYS A 89 9.63 -3.20 3.81
C LYS A 89 8.50 -2.48 4.55
N GLU A 90 7.34 -3.10 4.79
CA GLU A 90 6.20 -2.47 5.48
C GLU A 90 6.65 -1.91 6.85
N SER A 91 7.47 -2.67 7.57
CA SER A 91 7.94 -2.35 8.91
C SER A 91 8.95 -1.20 8.88
N ILE A 92 9.76 -1.12 7.81
CA ILE A 92 10.73 -0.04 7.61
C ILE A 92 9.99 1.24 7.25
N LEU A 93 9.05 1.18 6.30
CA LEU A 93 8.22 2.29 5.84
C LEU A 93 7.40 2.86 6.99
N TYR A 94 6.68 2.01 7.73
CA TYR A 94 5.92 2.41 8.91
C TYR A 94 6.78 3.17 9.93
N LYS A 95 7.96 2.63 10.29
CA LYS A 95 8.87 3.27 11.25
C LYS A 95 9.40 4.60 10.76
N LYS A 96 9.61 4.76 9.46
CA LYS A 96 10.04 6.03 8.86
C LYS A 96 8.90 7.05 8.86
N TYR A 97 7.70 6.65 8.42
CA TYR A 97 6.53 7.50 8.39
C TYR A 97 6.16 8.02 9.79
N MET A 98 6.15 7.14 10.80
CA MET A 98 5.88 7.51 12.20
C MET A 98 6.89 8.48 12.83
N LYS A 99 8.04 8.74 12.18
CA LYS A 99 9.00 9.76 12.64
C LYS A 99 8.77 11.13 12.00
N LEU A 100 7.96 11.18 10.94
CA LEU A 100 7.65 12.40 10.20
C LEU A 100 6.37 13.08 10.70
N VAL A 101 5.48 12.31 11.33
CA VAL A 101 4.18 12.76 11.86
C VAL A 101 4.18 13.03 13.36
#